data_AF-A0A9K3P8I8-F1
#
_entry.id   AF-A0A9K3P8I8-F1
#
_cell.length_a   1.000
_cell.length_b   1.000
_cell.length_c   1.000
_cell.angle_alpha   90.00
_cell.angle_beta   90.00
_cell.angle_gamma   90.00
#
_symmetry.space_group_name_H-M   'P 1'
#
loop_
_entity.id
_entity.type
_entity.pdbx_description
1 polymer ?
#
loop_
_entity_poly.entity_id
_entity_poly.type
_entity_poly.pdbx_seq_one_letter_code
_entity_poly.pdbx_strand_id
1 'polypeptide(L)'
;MTAGTVTRDGLEAMINGYLENSALYQLVLTLKNSPTPGIQQEETLTGDAAVTTTSLWGSHIWGGRLHHVPQDFAFPNSCSQIAWQYWMCGDRQKRYPPLRNLSRDDMPSTNMRNRLSDLRNLMQLVEKRAEEQRKWIANPSIEQANEMFEVGKDVLDISDVSEKGRKRRGLQMKWTSMVTRVRNKRTS
;
A
#
# COMPACT_ATOMS: atom_id res chain seq x y z
N MET A 1 -29.43 11.86 49.07
CA MET A 1 -28.43 10.87 48.60
C MET A 1 -28.91 10.31 47.28
N THR A 2 -28.16 10.49 46.20
CA THR A 2 -28.10 9.56 45.06
C THR A 2 -26.93 9.98 44.18
N ALA A 3 -25.77 9.37 44.41
CA ALA A 3 -24.66 9.46 43.48
C ALA A 3 -25.08 8.76 42.18
N GLY A 4 -25.09 9.50 41.07
CA GLY A 4 -25.32 8.97 39.73
C GLY A 4 -24.13 8.11 39.31
N THR A 5 -24.05 6.90 39.86
CA THR A 5 -23.02 5.92 39.51
C THR A 5 -23.46 5.30 38.19
N VAL A 6 -22.85 5.73 37.09
CA VAL A 6 -22.95 5.04 35.81
C VAL A 6 -22.31 3.66 36.01
N THR A 7 -23.13 2.66 36.33
CA THR A 7 -22.68 1.27 36.46
C THR A 7 -22.11 0.83 35.12
N ARG A 8 -21.01 0.07 35.17
CA ARG A 8 -20.34 -0.49 33.99
C ARG A 8 -21.32 -1.18 33.04
N ASP A 9 -22.28 -1.90 33.60
CA ASP A 9 -23.32 -2.62 32.85
C ASP A 9 -24.24 -1.65 32.09
N GLY A 10 -24.49 -0.46 32.65
CA GLY A 10 -25.24 0.61 32.00
C GLY A 10 -24.49 1.18 30.79
N LEU A 11 -23.16 1.34 30.89
CA LEU A 11 -22.32 1.76 29.76
C LEU A 11 -22.23 0.69 28.68
N GLU A 12 -22.08 -0.58 29.06
CA GLU A 12 -22.04 -1.69 28.10
C GLU A 12 -23.37 -1.83 27.37
N ALA A 13 -24.51 -1.71 28.07
CA ALA A 13 -25.83 -1.69 27.43
C ALA A 13 -26.01 -0.50 26.48
N MET A 14 -25.50 0.68 26.86
CA MET A 14 -25.59 1.89 26.02
C MET A 14 -24.74 1.78 24.76
N ILE A 15 -23.51 1.26 24.88
CA ILE A 15 -22.62 1.03 23.74
C ILE A 15 -23.21 -0.02 22.80
N ASN A 16 -23.73 -1.13 23.34
CA ASN A 16 -24.34 -2.18 22.53
C ASN A 16 -25.60 -1.67 21.80
N GLY A 17 -26.44 -0.88 22.46
CA GLY A 17 -27.63 -0.26 21.83
C GLY A 17 -27.28 0.77 20.74
N TYR A 18 -26.19 1.52 20.89
CA TYR A 18 -25.71 2.42 19.82
C TYR A 18 -25.12 1.65 18.64
N LEU A 19 -24.47 0.52 18.90
CA LEU A 19 -23.89 -0.33 17.86
C LEU A 19 -24.97 -1.05 17.05
N GLU A 20 -26.01 -1.59 17.70
CA GLU A 20 -27.15 -2.25 17.04
C GLU A 20 -27.91 -1.33 16.08
N ASN A 21 -28.05 -0.04 16.43
CA ASN A 21 -28.70 0.97 15.58
C ASN A 21 -27.81 1.47 14.43
N SER A 22 -26.56 1.03 14.37
CA SER A 22 -25.61 1.43 13.32
C SER A 22 -25.40 0.29 12.32
N ALA A 23 -25.20 0.63 11.05
CA ALA A 23 -24.82 -0.32 10.00
C ALA A 23 -23.49 -1.07 10.29
N LEU A 24 -22.78 -0.72 11.37
CA LEU A 24 -21.59 -1.41 11.85
C LEU A 24 -21.91 -2.79 12.43
N TYR A 25 -23.10 -3.00 13.01
CA TYR A 25 -23.48 -4.32 13.53
C TYR A 25 -23.55 -5.38 12.44
N GLN A 26 -24.06 -5.01 11.26
CA GLN A 26 -24.08 -5.88 10.08
C GLN A 26 -22.66 -6.21 9.59
N LEU A 27 -21.73 -5.25 9.63
CA LEU A 27 -20.33 -5.48 9.28
C LEU A 27 -19.63 -6.40 10.29
N VAL A 28 -19.86 -6.21 11.59
CA VAL A 28 -19.28 -7.06 12.64
C VAL A 28 -19.83 -8.48 12.58
N LEU A 29 -21.12 -8.67 12.32
CA LEU A 29 -21.70 -9.98 12.06
C LEU A 29 -21.11 -10.62 10.79
N THR A 30 -20.96 -9.85 9.71
CA THR A 30 -20.36 -10.34 8.47
C THR A 30 -18.90 -10.77 8.67
N LEU A 31 -18.14 -10.06 9.52
CA LEU A 31 -16.77 -10.42 9.89
C LEU A 31 -16.68 -11.60 10.85
N LYS A 32 -17.62 -11.72 11.81
CA LYS A 32 -17.67 -12.86 12.73
C LYS A 32 -18.13 -14.15 12.04
N ASN A 33 -18.96 -14.02 11.02
CA ASN A 33 -19.53 -15.14 10.27
C ASN A 33 -18.76 -15.45 8.97
N SER A 34 -17.70 -14.72 8.64
CA SER A 34 -16.86 -15.07 7.48
C SER A 34 -16.10 -16.37 7.78
N PRO A 35 -16.31 -17.45 7.00
CA PRO A 35 -15.58 -18.69 7.18
C PRO A 35 -14.10 -18.47 6.86
N THR A 36 -13.24 -18.87 7.79
CA THR A 36 -11.80 -19.01 7.56
C THR A 36 -11.57 -19.84 6.29
N PRO A 37 -10.83 -19.36 5.26
CA PRO A 37 -10.60 -20.15 4.06
C PRO A 37 -9.62 -21.30 4.37
N GLY A 38 -10.19 -22.46 4.68
CA GLY A 38 -9.56 -23.76 4.48
C GLY A 38 -9.71 -24.19 3.02
N ILE A 39 -8.68 -24.85 2.50
CA ILE A 39 -8.56 -25.29 1.10
C ILE A 39 -9.57 -26.41 0.77
N GLN A 40 -10.09 -26.38 -0.48
CA GLN A 40 -10.50 -27.48 -1.38
C GLN A 40 -12.00 -27.63 -1.73
N GLN A 41 -12.21 -27.66 -3.06
CA GLN A 41 -13.20 -28.40 -3.88
C GLN A 41 -14.44 -27.71 -4.46
N GLU A 42 -14.62 -28.01 -5.76
CA GLU A 42 -15.63 -27.59 -6.74
C GLU A 42 -17.07 -27.89 -6.33
N GLU A 43 -17.98 -26.97 -6.66
CA GLU A 43 -19.27 -27.38 -7.22
C GLU A 43 -19.85 -26.27 -8.11
N THR A 44 -20.06 -26.64 -9.36
CA THR A 44 -20.76 -25.88 -10.40
C THR A 44 -22.24 -25.72 -10.06
N LEU A 45 -22.83 -24.54 -10.35
CA LEU A 45 -24.03 -24.37 -11.22
C LEU A 45 -24.60 -22.94 -11.12
N THR A 46 -24.49 -22.23 -12.25
CA THR A 46 -25.45 -21.28 -12.85
C THR A 46 -26.38 -20.48 -11.95
N GLY A 47 -26.09 -19.17 -11.85
CA GLY A 47 -27.04 -18.13 -11.46
C GLY A 47 -26.49 -16.77 -11.82
N ASP A 48 -27.01 -16.18 -12.89
CA ASP A 48 -26.67 -14.83 -13.37
C ASP A 48 -27.02 -13.77 -12.30
N ALA A 49 -26.05 -13.46 -11.46
CA ALA A 49 -25.99 -12.22 -10.71
C ALA A 49 -24.53 -11.79 -10.73
N ALA A 50 -24.26 -10.72 -11.49
CA ALA A 50 -22.95 -10.11 -11.58
C ALA A 50 -22.36 -9.99 -10.17
N VAL A 51 -21.41 -10.87 -9.86
CA VAL A 51 -20.51 -10.69 -8.73
C VAL A 51 -19.83 -9.37 -9.05
N THR A 52 -20.35 -8.29 -8.47
CA THR A 52 -19.68 -7.01 -8.47
C THR A 52 -18.51 -7.24 -7.53
N THR A 53 -17.44 -7.83 -8.06
CA THR A 53 -16.15 -7.91 -7.42
C THR A 53 -15.84 -6.48 -7.03
N THR A 54 -16.10 -6.16 -5.77
CA THR A 54 -15.99 -4.81 -5.26
C THR A 54 -14.51 -4.50 -5.38
N SER A 55 -14.13 -3.80 -6.45
CA SER A 55 -12.76 -3.36 -6.64
C SER A 55 -12.45 -2.49 -5.44
N LEU A 56 -11.61 -2.98 -4.54
CA LEU A 56 -11.11 -2.22 -3.39
C LEU A 56 -10.36 -0.95 -3.82
N TRP A 57 -10.01 -0.88 -5.12
CA TRP A 57 -9.27 0.19 -5.75
C TRP A 57 -10.19 1.04 -6.63
N GLY A 58 -9.92 2.35 -6.64
CA GLY A 58 -10.56 3.29 -7.55
C GLY A 58 -10.29 2.91 -9.00
N SER A 59 -11.32 3.04 -9.82
CA SER A 59 -11.22 2.92 -11.26
C SER A 59 -11.64 4.24 -11.89
N HIS A 60 -10.88 4.71 -12.88
CA HIS A 60 -11.05 5.98 -13.54
C HIS A 60 -11.10 5.75 -15.05
N ILE A 61 -11.93 6.50 -15.77
CA ILE A 61 -12.01 6.39 -17.23
C ILE A 61 -11.50 7.68 -17.83
N TRP A 62 -10.48 7.58 -18.68
CA TRP A 62 -9.96 8.67 -19.50
C TRP A 62 -9.34 8.08 -20.77
N GLY A 63 -9.34 8.83 -21.87
CA GLY A 63 -8.87 8.31 -23.17
C GLY A 63 -9.67 7.11 -23.69
N GLY A 64 -10.91 6.90 -23.23
CA GLY A 64 -11.76 5.78 -23.62
C GLY A 64 -11.35 4.41 -23.04
N ARG A 65 -10.43 4.39 -22.07
CA ARG A 65 -9.98 3.16 -21.38
C ARG A 65 -10.17 3.29 -19.87
N LEU A 66 -10.28 2.13 -19.21
CA LEU A 66 -10.30 2.03 -17.76
C LEU A 66 -8.87 2.06 -17.22
N HIS A 67 -8.64 2.88 -16.20
CA HIS A 67 -7.36 3.11 -15.57
C HIS A 67 -7.49 3.03 -14.05
N HIS A 68 -6.42 2.60 -13.39
CA HIS A 68 -6.38 2.51 -11.92
C HIS A 68 -6.05 3.83 -11.20
N VAL A 69 -5.69 4.88 -11.96
CA VAL A 69 -5.37 6.21 -11.43
C VAL A 69 -6.06 7.29 -12.27
N PRO A 70 -6.38 8.45 -11.66
CA PRO A 70 -6.98 9.57 -12.38
C PRO A 70 -6.02 10.21 -13.39
N GLN A 71 -6.55 10.97 -14.34
CA GLN A 71 -5.75 11.63 -15.37
C GLN A 71 -4.76 12.67 -14.80
N ASP A 72 -5.07 13.27 -13.66
CA ASP A 72 -4.20 14.25 -12.97
C ASP A 72 -3.24 13.59 -11.96
N PHE A 73 -3.04 12.27 -12.06
CA PHE A 73 -2.19 11.54 -11.13
C PHE A 73 -0.73 12.04 -11.18
N ALA A 74 -0.20 12.36 -10.00
CA ALA A 74 1.19 12.69 -9.80
C ALA A 74 1.77 11.90 -8.63
N PHE A 75 2.97 11.33 -8.83
CA PHE A 75 3.68 10.68 -7.74
C PHE A 75 4.05 11.71 -6.65
N PRO A 76 3.81 11.38 -5.36
CA PRO A 76 4.16 12.27 -4.27
C PRO A 76 5.68 12.52 -4.25
N ASN A 77 6.05 13.74 -3.87
CA ASN A 77 7.44 14.14 -3.62
C ASN A 77 7.92 13.61 -2.26
N SER A 78 7.88 12.29 -2.10
CA SER A 78 8.18 11.60 -0.85
C SER A 78 9.61 11.04 -0.83
N CYS A 79 10.04 10.60 0.35
CA CYS A 79 11.30 9.88 0.48
C CYS A 79 11.18 8.41 0.02
N SER A 80 12.32 7.75 -0.17
CA SER A 80 12.38 6.36 -0.65
C SER A 80 11.56 5.37 0.20
N GLN A 81 11.54 5.54 1.52
CA GLN A 81 10.77 4.67 2.42
C GLN A 81 9.25 4.81 2.20
N ILE A 82 8.76 6.05 2.14
CA ILE A 82 7.34 6.32 1.87
C ILE A 82 6.96 5.86 0.45
N ALA A 83 7.85 6.06 -0.53
CA ALA A 83 7.63 5.54 -1.88
C ALA A 83 7.52 4.00 -1.90
N TRP A 84 8.26 3.29 -1.05
CA TRP A 84 8.16 1.84 -0.90
C TRP A 84 6.84 1.41 -0.24
N GLN A 85 6.35 2.16 0.75
CA GLN A 85 5.02 1.91 1.32
C GLN A 85 3.93 2.03 0.24
N TYR A 86 3.99 3.07 -0.60
CA TYR A 86 3.07 3.18 -1.74
C TYR A 86 3.25 2.06 -2.76
N TRP A 87 4.49 1.60 -2.98
CA TRP A 87 4.78 0.47 -3.86
C TRP A 87 4.13 -0.84 -3.40
N MET A 88 4.17 -1.13 -2.10
CA MET A 88 3.67 -2.38 -1.52
C MET A 88 2.19 -2.34 -1.11
N CYS A 89 1.73 -1.23 -0.52
CA CYS A 89 0.41 -1.14 0.09
C CYS A 89 -0.56 -0.24 -0.69
N GLY A 90 -0.06 0.60 -1.60
CA GLY A 90 -0.87 1.61 -2.30
C GLY A 90 -1.29 2.76 -1.37
N ASP A 91 -2.31 3.51 -1.78
CA ASP A 91 -2.93 4.58 -1.00
C ASP A 91 -4.40 4.23 -0.72
N ARG A 92 -4.72 3.82 0.51
CA ARG A 92 -6.10 3.47 0.89
C ARG A 92 -7.03 4.68 0.93
N GLN A 93 -6.52 5.86 1.26
CA GLN A 93 -7.36 7.06 1.33
C GLN A 93 -7.77 7.52 -0.06
N LYS A 94 -6.83 7.47 -1.02
CA LYS A 94 -7.10 7.81 -2.43
C LYS A 94 -7.59 6.62 -3.26
N ARG A 95 -7.69 5.43 -2.64
CA ARG A 95 -8.01 4.14 -3.27
C ARG A 95 -7.10 3.80 -4.44
N TYR A 96 -5.82 4.17 -4.38
CA TYR A 96 -4.83 3.78 -5.38
C TYR A 96 -4.27 2.41 -5.06
N PRO A 97 -4.20 1.48 -6.04
CA PRO A 97 -3.60 0.19 -5.82
C PRO A 97 -2.09 0.31 -5.52
N PRO A 98 -1.47 -0.75 -5.00
CA PRO A 98 -0.02 -0.83 -4.90
C PRO A 98 0.62 -0.46 -6.23
N LEU A 99 1.58 0.48 -6.22
CA LEU A 99 2.14 1.02 -7.46
C LEU A 99 2.79 -0.06 -8.34
N ARG A 100 3.15 -1.21 -7.76
CA ARG A 100 3.65 -2.37 -8.49
C ARG A 100 2.66 -2.93 -9.52
N ASN A 101 1.36 -2.85 -9.23
CA ASN A 101 0.28 -3.36 -10.08
C ASN A 101 -0.06 -2.40 -11.23
N LEU A 102 0.45 -1.17 -11.20
CA LEU A 102 0.19 -0.19 -12.25
C LEU A 102 0.97 -0.53 -13.51
N SER A 103 0.29 -0.46 -14.65
CA SER A 103 0.90 -0.56 -15.97
C SER A 103 1.37 0.81 -16.46
N ARG A 104 2.15 0.81 -17.55
CA ARG A 104 2.51 2.04 -18.26
C ARG A 104 1.30 2.72 -18.88
N ASP A 105 0.29 1.94 -19.26
CA ASP A 105 -0.95 2.45 -19.85
C ASP A 105 -1.83 3.18 -18.83
N ASP A 106 -1.66 2.87 -17.54
CA ASP A 106 -2.34 3.57 -16.45
C ASP A 106 -1.79 4.99 -16.21
N MET A 107 -0.71 5.39 -16.87
CA MET A 107 -0.07 6.67 -16.63
C MET A 107 -0.52 7.73 -17.64
N PRO A 108 -0.92 8.94 -17.18
CA PRO A 108 -1.49 9.96 -18.05
C PRO A 108 -0.48 10.62 -19.01
N SER A 109 0.82 10.53 -18.71
CA SER A 109 1.87 11.16 -19.52
C SER A 109 3.14 10.31 -19.64
N THR A 110 3.93 10.56 -20.70
CA THR A 110 5.25 9.93 -20.90
C THR A 110 6.18 10.17 -19.71
N ASN A 111 6.14 11.35 -19.09
CA ASN A 111 6.92 11.63 -17.89
C ASN A 111 6.49 10.72 -16.73
N MET A 112 5.19 10.54 -16.48
CA MET A 112 4.72 9.62 -15.43
C MET A 112 5.08 8.16 -15.72
N ARG A 113 5.05 7.74 -16.99
CA ARG A 113 5.53 6.40 -17.42
C ARG A 113 7.01 6.19 -17.12
N ASN A 114 7.84 7.19 -17.37
CA ASN A 114 9.26 7.16 -17.05
C ASN A 114 9.47 7.11 -15.53
N ARG A 115 8.75 7.94 -14.77
CA ARG A 115 8.80 7.94 -13.29
C ARG A 115 8.39 6.59 -12.69
N LEU A 116 7.34 5.94 -13.21
CA LEU A 116 6.93 4.60 -12.78
C LEU A 116 8.03 3.58 -13.07
N SER A 117 8.66 3.66 -14.24
CA SER A 117 9.76 2.76 -14.62
C SER A 117 10.99 2.98 -13.73
N ASP A 118 11.33 4.23 -13.43
CA ASP A 118 12.40 4.62 -12.51
C ASP A 118 12.16 4.07 -11.10
N LEU A 119 10.93 4.25 -10.60
CA LEU A 119 10.50 3.72 -9.32
C LEU A 119 10.56 2.19 -9.29
N ARG A 120 10.03 1.53 -10.33
CA ARG A 120 10.07 0.05 -10.44
C ARG A 120 11.50 -0.48 -10.39
N ASN A 121 12.43 0.13 -11.13
CA ASN A 121 13.83 -0.26 -11.09
C ASN A 121 14.48 -0.10 -9.70
N LEU A 122 14.12 0.97 -8.98
CA LEU A 122 14.62 1.20 -7.62
C LEU A 122 14.04 0.17 -6.63
N MET A 123 12.74 -0.07 -6.72
CA MET A 123 12.03 -0.94 -5.79
C MET A 123 12.36 -2.41 -6.03
N GLN A 124 12.53 -2.86 -7.28
CA GLN A 124 13.01 -4.22 -7.59
C GLN A 124 14.37 -4.55 -6.95
N LEU A 125 15.22 -3.56 -6.73
CA LEU A 125 16.49 -3.76 -6.03
C LEU A 125 16.27 -4.09 -4.55
N VAL A 126 15.26 -3.48 -3.93
CA VAL A 126 14.81 -3.78 -2.56
C VAL A 126 14.10 -5.14 -2.52
N GLU A 127 13.24 -5.44 -3.49
CA GLU A 127 12.55 -6.74 -3.62
C GLU A 127 13.54 -7.90 -3.66
N LYS A 128 14.52 -7.83 -4.57
CA LYS A 128 15.57 -8.86 -4.69
C LYS A 128 16.32 -9.08 -3.38
N ARG A 129 16.64 -7.99 -2.67
CA ARG A 129 17.32 -8.08 -1.37
C ARG A 129 16.43 -8.71 -0.29
N ALA A 130 15.15 -8.38 -0.28
CA ALA A 130 14.18 -8.96 0.64
C ALA A 130 13.97 -10.46 0.36
N GLU A 131 13.97 -10.86 -0.91
CA GLU A 131 13.93 -12.28 -1.34
C GLU A 131 15.18 -13.04 -0.90
N GLU A 132 16.38 -12.48 -1.10
CA GLU A 132 17.65 -13.07 -0.64
C GLU A 132 17.65 -13.31 0.88
N GLN A 133 17.05 -12.41 1.65
CA GLN A 133 16.92 -12.54 3.11
C GLN A 133 15.69 -13.35 3.55
N ARG A 134 14.90 -13.91 2.61
CA ARG A 134 13.63 -14.64 2.87
C ARG A 134 12.61 -13.85 3.71
N LYS A 135 12.64 -12.52 3.61
CA LYS A 135 11.72 -11.60 4.30
C LYS A 135 10.68 -11.00 3.36
N TRP A 136 10.59 -11.52 2.13
CA TRP A 136 9.62 -11.05 1.15
C TRP A 136 8.19 -11.43 1.55
N ILE A 137 7.29 -10.44 1.55
CA ILE A 137 5.86 -10.60 1.79
C ILE A 137 5.12 -9.95 0.62
N ALA A 138 4.23 -10.68 -0.05
CA ALA A 138 3.52 -10.19 -1.23
C ALA A 138 2.50 -9.08 -0.93
N ASN A 139 1.78 -9.20 0.19
CA ASN A 139 0.75 -8.23 0.63
C ASN A 139 1.04 -7.79 2.08
N PRO A 140 2.08 -6.99 2.32
CA PRO A 140 2.47 -6.60 3.66
C PRO A 140 1.57 -5.49 4.21
N SER A 141 1.47 -5.45 5.54
CA SER A 141 1.08 -4.23 6.27
C SER A 141 2.12 -3.13 6.08
N ILE A 142 1.77 -1.88 6.40
CA ILE A 142 2.69 -0.73 6.34
C ILE A 142 3.94 -0.99 7.21
N GLU A 143 3.76 -1.61 8.38
CA GLU A 143 4.85 -1.96 9.30
C GLU A 143 5.79 -3.00 8.69
N GLN A 144 5.24 -4.08 8.14
CA GLN A 144 6.00 -5.11 7.44
C GLN A 144 6.73 -4.56 6.21
N ALA A 145 6.10 -3.64 5.46
CA ALA A 145 6.75 -2.97 4.35
C ALA A 145 7.96 -2.14 4.82
N ASN A 146 7.87 -1.47 5.98
CA ASN A 146 9.00 -0.77 6.57
C ASN A 146 10.14 -1.72 6.95
N GLU A 147 9.84 -2.87 7.55
CA GLU A 147 10.86 -3.87 7.89
C GLU A 147 11.58 -4.40 6.63
N MET A 148 10.84 -4.67 5.56
CA MET A 148 11.42 -5.07 4.27
C MET A 148 12.32 -3.97 3.67
N PHE A 149 11.95 -2.70 3.85
CA PHE A 149 12.76 -1.57 3.41
C PHE A 149 14.05 -1.43 4.24
N GLU A 150 13.98 -1.60 5.55
CA GLU A 150 15.14 -1.54 6.45
C GLU A 150 16.20 -2.60 6.09
N VAL A 151 15.76 -3.75 5.59
CA VAL A 151 16.62 -4.80 5.05
C VAL A 151 17.28 -4.38 3.73
N GLY A 152 16.52 -3.73 2.85
CA GLY A 152 16.99 -3.30 1.53
C GLY A 152 17.75 -1.97 1.49
N LYS A 153 17.70 -1.16 2.55
CA LYS A 153 18.32 0.18 2.59
C LYS A 153 19.83 0.15 2.35
N ASP A 154 20.48 -0.95 2.74
CA ASP A 154 21.91 -1.20 2.56
C ASP A 154 22.29 -1.22 1.07
N VAL A 155 21.47 -1.89 0.25
CA VAL A 155 21.67 -1.97 -1.20
C VAL A 155 21.44 -0.62 -1.89
N LEU A 156 20.58 0.20 -1.31
CA LEU A 156 20.33 1.55 -1.79
C LEU A 156 21.46 2.54 -1.40
N ASP A 157 22.48 2.10 -0.65
CA ASP A 157 23.54 2.96 -0.09
C ASP A 157 22.97 4.28 0.45
N ILE A 158 21.91 4.14 1.24
CA ILE A 158 21.34 5.22 2.03
C ILE A 158 22.24 5.39 3.26
N SER A 159 23.54 5.53 3.06
CA SER A 159 24.47 5.88 4.12
C SER A 159 24.35 7.38 4.42
N ASP A 160 24.28 7.71 5.70
CA ASP A 160 24.13 9.08 6.22
C ASP A 160 25.42 9.91 6.09
N VAL A 161 26.41 9.46 5.34
CA VAL A 161 27.70 10.12 5.21
C VAL A 161 28.04 10.27 3.72
N SER A 162 27.99 11.50 3.22
CA SER A 162 28.52 11.84 1.90
C SER A 162 30.04 11.65 1.88
N GLU A 163 30.64 11.33 0.73
CA GLU A 163 32.11 11.33 0.49
C GLU A 163 32.84 12.59 1.02
N LYS A 164 32.12 13.72 1.18
CA LYS A 164 32.65 14.98 1.74
C LYS A 164 32.43 15.13 3.26
N GLY A 165 32.14 14.06 4.01
CA GLY A 165 31.98 14.08 5.47
C GLY A 165 30.72 14.77 6.00
N ARG A 166 29.79 15.17 5.13
CA ARG A 166 28.56 15.87 5.54
C ARG A 166 27.50 14.87 6.00
N LYS A 167 27.08 14.98 7.27
CA LYS A 167 25.98 14.19 7.87
C LYS A 167 24.70 14.43 7.06
N ARG A 168 24.25 13.43 6.33
CA ARG A 168 23.02 13.43 5.54
C ARG A 168 21.96 12.62 6.25
N ARG A 169 20.70 12.96 5.98
CA ARG A 169 19.54 12.16 6.40
C ARG A 169 19.11 11.37 5.17
N GLY A 170 19.80 10.27 4.87
CA GLY A 170 19.61 9.52 3.63
C GLY A 170 18.14 9.10 3.43
N LEU A 171 17.46 8.77 4.53
CA LEU A 171 16.04 8.42 4.58
C LEU A 171 15.08 9.58 4.28
N GLN A 172 15.54 10.84 4.31
CA GLN A 172 14.74 12.01 3.92
C GLN A 172 14.95 12.42 2.45
N MET A 173 15.87 11.76 1.73
CA MET A 173 16.07 12.07 0.32
C MET A 173 14.89 11.61 -0.51
N LYS A 174 14.54 12.45 -1.51
CA LYS A 174 13.51 12.14 -2.49
C LYS A 174 13.91 10.87 -3.24
N TRP A 175 12.94 9.97 -3.45
CA TRP A 175 13.18 8.73 -4.17
C TRP A 175 13.71 8.97 -5.59
N THR A 176 13.31 10.06 -6.24
CA THR A 176 13.81 10.46 -7.57
C THR A 176 15.31 10.74 -7.56
N SER A 177 15.82 11.42 -6.53
CA SER A 177 17.25 11.64 -6.34
C SER A 177 18.00 10.34 -6.05
N MET A 178 17.34 9.39 -5.38
CA MET A 178 17.89 8.06 -5.13
C MET A 178 18.11 7.28 -6.44
N VAL A 179 17.13 7.33 -7.36
CA VAL A 179 17.26 6.71 -8.69
C VAL A 179 18.49 7.23 -9.44
N THR A 180 18.69 8.56 -9.48
CA THR A 180 19.86 9.16 -10.14
C THR A 180 21.17 8.65 -9.56
N ARG A 181 21.26 8.52 -8.23
CA ARG A 181 22.47 7.99 -7.57
C ARG A 181 22.73 6.52 -7.92
N VAL A 182 21.69 5.68 -7.89
CA VAL A 182 21.81 4.26 -8.26
C VAL A 182 22.25 4.11 -9.72
N ARG A 183 21.76 4.97 -10.63
CA ARG A 183 22.20 5.00 -12.04
C ARG A 183 23.67 5.37 -12.19
N ASN A 184 24.10 6.43 -11.51
CA ASN A 184 25.49 6.88 -11.58
C ASN A 184 26.45 5.81 -11.04
N LYS A 185 26.08 5.11 -9.96
CA LYS A 185 26.87 3.98 -9.44
C LYS A 185 27.02 2.80 -10.40
N ARG A 186 26.04 2.55 -11.27
CA ARG A 186 26.11 1.44 -12.25
C ARG A 186 26.98 1.78 -13.47
N THR A 187 27.27 3.07 -13.67
CA THR A 187 28.00 3.59 -14.84
C THR A 187 29.42 4.04 -14.51
N SER A 188 29.79 4.10 -13.22
CA SER A 188 31.17 4.29 -12.73
C SER A 188 31.81 2.96 -12.41
#